data_AF-A0A7K5MN68-F1
#
_entry.id   AF-A0A7K5MN68-F1
#
_cell.length_a   1.000
_cell.length_b   1.000
_cell.length_c   1.000
_cell.angle_alpha   90.00
_cell.angle_beta   90.00
_cell.angle_gamma   90.00
#
_symmetry.space_group_name_H-M   'P 1'
#
loop_
_entity.id
_entity.type
_entity.pdbx_description
1 polymer ?
#
loop_
_entity_poly.entity_id
_entity_poly.type
_entity_poly.pdbx_seq_one_letter_code
_entity_poly.pdbx_strand_id
1 'polypeptide(L)'
;QSTTATRILLTLLSLFLFAQVFGLSSVAQVVLGKGNTGQYLSINIAFGIGVTLGIYAAGKISGAHLNAAITVTQCVLGNISSKTLVAYVIGQFLGSFLAAATVFALYYDALYDYTNGSFTVTGPTATAMIFSTYPASNVSLQGAFFTEFTATVMLILGILVIHDEKNNGAVKGAQPMLTGILVLGIGLGMGLNTGYAINPSRDLPPRIFTAIAGWGMDVFSADHSWWWIPVTAPVLGSLFGVLLYKLCIEFHNQPGHEAEPEKEQAGTETS
;
A
#
# COMPACT_ATOMS: atom_id res chain seq x y z
N GLN A 1 -13.11 21.87 20.10
CA GLN A 1 -12.63 21.62 18.71
C GLN A 1 -11.13 21.34 18.79
N SER A 2 -10.71 20.08 18.73
CA SER A 2 -9.27 19.76 18.57
C SER A 2 -8.86 20.24 17.17
N THR A 3 -7.77 21.00 17.06
CA THR A 3 -7.28 21.49 15.76
C THR A 3 -7.10 20.33 14.79
N THR A 4 -7.63 20.45 13.57
CA THR A 4 -7.54 19.46 12.49
C THR A 4 -6.10 18.92 12.31
N ALA A 5 -5.09 19.76 12.52
CA ALA A 5 -3.66 19.39 12.51
C ALA A 5 -3.25 18.37 13.59
N THR A 6 -3.84 18.41 14.80
CA THR A 6 -3.54 17.52 15.93
C THR A 6 -4.15 16.12 15.74
N ARG A 7 -5.34 16.05 15.15
CA ARG A 7 -5.96 14.77 14.74
C ARG A 7 -5.20 14.12 13.60
N ILE A 8 -4.73 14.92 12.65
CA ILE A 8 -3.89 14.47 11.55
C ILE A 8 -2.54 13.96 12.10
N LEU A 9 -1.85 14.70 12.99
CA LEU A 9 -0.58 14.25 13.60
C LEU A 9 -0.70 12.94 14.42
N LEU A 10 -1.75 12.77 15.23
CA LEU A 10 -1.97 11.56 16.05
C LEU A 10 -2.42 10.34 15.23
N THR A 11 -3.16 10.58 14.15
CA THR A 11 -3.43 9.59 13.10
C THR A 11 -2.11 9.14 12.46
N LEU A 12 -1.26 10.08 12.08
CA LEU A 12 0.02 9.82 11.42
C LEU A 12 1.02 9.07 12.32
N LEU A 13 0.94 9.21 13.64
CA LEU A 13 1.79 8.48 14.60
C LEU A 13 1.30 7.03 14.84
N SER A 14 -0.02 6.82 14.92
CA SER A 14 -0.61 5.51 15.21
C SER A 14 -0.74 4.59 13.98
N LEU A 15 -0.89 5.14 12.78
CA LEU A 15 -1.00 4.38 11.53
C LEU A 15 0.33 3.83 11.03
N PHE A 16 1.43 4.47 11.39
CA PHE A 16 2.70 4.20 10.73
C PHE A 16 3.60 3.20 11.43
N LEU A 17 3.49 3.08 12.75
CA LEU A 17 4.33 2.16 13.51
C LEU A 17 3.73 0.75 13.66
N PHE A 18 2.53 0.49 13.14
CA PHE A 18 1.95 -0.86 13.18
C PHE A 18 1.98 -1.56 11.81
N ALA A 19 1.34 -0.99 10.78
CA ALA A 19 1.24 -1.66 9.48
C ALA A 19 2.61 -1.94 8.85
N GLN A 20 3.47 -0.92 8.91
CA GLN A 20 4.78 -0.95 8.29
C GLN A 20 5.79 -1.73 9.14
N VAL A 21 5.69 -1.70 10.47
CA VAL A 21 6.54 -2.54 11.33
C VAL A 21 6.27 -4.02 11.10
N PHE A 22 5.01 -4.46 10.95
CA PHE A 22 4.73 -5.87 10.62
C PHE A 22 5.33 -6.26 9.27
N GLY A 23 5.10 -5.43 8.24
CA GLY A 23 5.64 -5.65 6.90
C GLY A 23 7.17 -5.72 6.90
N LEU A 24 7.86 -4.65 7.33
CA LEU A 24 9.33 -4.59 7.34
C LEU A 24 9.96 -5.66 8.26
N SER A 25 9.38 -5.93 9.44
CA SER A 25 9.88 -6.98 10.34
C SER A 25 9.76 -8.37 9.72
N SER A 26 8.70 -8.64 8.95
CA SER A 26 8.56 -9.91 8.25
C SER A 26 9.65 -10.08 7.17
N VAL A 27 9.99 -9.02 6.44
CA VAL A 27 11.11 -9.06 5.48
C VAL A 27 12.43 -9.28 6.21
N ALA A 28 12.65 -8.59 7.33
CA ALA A 28 13.83 -8.79 8.16
C ALA A 28 13.95 -10.25 8.64
N GLN A 29 12.86 -10.87 9.11
CA GLN A 29 12.86 -12.27 9.50
C GLN A 29 13.22 -13.22 8.36
N VAL A 30 12.68 -13.01 7.16
CA VAL A 30 12.97 -13.87 6.01
C VAL A 30 14.43 -13.71 5.56
N VAL A 31 14.90 -12.46 5.44
CA VAL A 31 16.26 -12.15 4.96
C VAL A 31 17.32 -12.59 5.96
N LEU A 32 17.22 -12.13 7.22
CA LEU A 32 18.22 -12.38 8.25
C LEU A 32 18.19 -13.85 8.72
N GLY A 33 17.00 -14.45 8.74
CA GLY A 33 16.82 -15.88 9.02
C GLY A 33 17.17 -16.80 7.85
N LYS A 34 17.64 -16.26 6.71
CA LYS A 34 18.02 -17.03 5.51
C LYS A 34 16.92 -17.98 5.03
N GLY A 35 15.66 -17.58 5.16
CA GLY A 35 14.48 -18.38 4.81
C GLY A 35 14.05 -19.44 5.83
N ASN A 36 14.75 -19.61 6.95
CA ASN A 36 14.39 -20.61 7.97
C ASN A 36 13.28 -20.14 8.92
N THR A 37 13.16 -18.83 9.15
CA THR A 37 12.17 -18.23 10.06
C THR A 37 11.02 -17.53 9.32
N GLY A 38 10.90 -17.77 8.02
CA GLY A 38 9.81 -17.25 7.20
C GLY A 38 10.06 -17.43 5.71
N GLN A 39 9.01 -17.26 4.92
CA GLN A 39 9.02 -17.39 3.47
C GLN A 39 8.33 -16.19 2.82
N TYR A 40 8.39 -16.07 1.50
CA TYR A 40 7.72 -14.98 0.76
C TYR A 40 6.22 -14.85 1.13
N LEU A 41 5.53 -15.98 1.34
CA LEU A 41 4.15 -16.00 1.85
C LEU A 41 3.99 -15.28 3.19
N SER A 42 4.91 -15.48 4.14
CA SER A 42 4.85 -14.83 5.46
C SER A 42 4.99 -13.32 5.36
N ILE A 43 5.76 -12.82 4.39
CA ILE A 43 5.89 -11.38 4.11
C ILE A 43 4.53 -10.83 3.67
N ASN A 44 3.91 -11.47 2.68
CA ASN A 44 2.63 -11.00 2.14
C ASN A 44 1.51 -11.04 3.20
N ILE A 45 1.47 -12.07 4.05
CA ILE A 45 0.52 -12.17 5.17
C ILE A 45 0.74 -11.02 6.15
N ALA A 46 1.99 -10.76 6.55
CA ALA A 46 2.31 -9.70 7.49
C ALA A 46 1.94 -8.30 6.94
N PHE A 47 2.19 -8.03 5.66
CA PHE A 47 1.74 -6.79 5.01
C PHE A 47 0.22 -6.68 4.99
N GLY A 48 -0.52 -7.75 4.65
CA GLY A 48 -1.99 -7.75 4.65
C GLY A 48 -2.58 -7.52 6.05
N ILE A 49 -2.02 -8.16 7.08
CA ILE A 49 -2.40 -7.94 8.49
C ILE A 49 -2.09 -6.50 8.89
N GLY A 50 -0.90 -6.01 8.55
CA GLY A 50 -0.47 -4.65 8.85
C GLY A 50 -1.44 -3.62 8.28
N VAL A 51 -1.78 -3.74 6.99
CA VAL A 51 -2.76 -2.86 6.32
C VAL A 51 -4.13 -2.95 7.00
N THR A 52 -4.62 -4.15 7.29
CA THR A 52 -5.92 -4.35 7.98
C THR A 52 -5.96 -3.58 9.30
N LEU A 53 -4.96 -3.79 10.16
CA LEU A 53 -4.89 -3.15 11.47
C LEU A 53 -4.70 -1.64 11.37
N GLY A 54 -3.90 -1.18 10.40
CA GLY A 54 -3.72 0.25 10.13
C GLY A 54 -5.03 0.93 9.74
N ILE A 55 -5.84 0.29 8.90
CA ILE A 55 -7.15 0.82 8.50
C ILE A 55 -8.12 0.81 9.69
N TYR A 56 -8.17 -0.25 10.49
CA TYR A 56 -9.01 -0.27 11.70
C TYR A 56 -8.61 0.83 12.70
N ALA A 57 -7.31 1.06 12.91
CA ALA A 57 -6.80 2.02 13.87
C ALA A 57 -7.20 3.47 13.52
N ALA A 58 -7.39 3.78 12.23
CA ALA A 58 -7.53 5.16 11.79
C ALA A 58 -8.72 5.45 10.89
N GLY A 59 -9.48 4.44 10.48
CA GLY A 59 -10.58 4.59 9.53
C GLY A 59 -11.58 5.65 9.99
N LYS A 60 -11.96 5.65 11.27
CA LYS A 60 -12.89 6.65 11.84
C LYS A 60 -12.28 8.04 12.03
N ILE A 61 -10.96 8.17 12.06
CA ILE A 61 -10.27 9.43 12.37
C ILE A 61 -9.92 10.19 11.08
N SER A 62 -9.43 9.46 10.06
CA SER A 62 -8.85 10.05 8.85
C SER A 62 -9.28 9.39 7.55
N GLY A 63 -10.15 8.37 7.59
CA GLY A 63 -10.43 7.53 6.42
C GLY A 63 -9.26 6.61 6.03
N ALA A 64 -8.17 6.60 6.80
CA ALA A 64 -7.04 5.67 6.71
C ALA A 64 -6.48 5.44 5.29
N HIS A 65 -6.17 6.51 4.55
CA HIS A 65 -5.59 6.38 3.22
C HIS A 65 -4.33 5.50 3.18
N LEU A 66 -3.47 5.64 4.21
CA LEU A 66 -2.22 4.87 4.39
C LEU A 66 -1.22 4.89 3.22
N ASN A 67 -1.54 5.62 2.16
CA ASN A 67 -0.87 5.57 0.88
C ASN A 67 -0.89 6.95 0.25
N ALA A 68 0.29 7.49 -0.08
CA ALA A 68 0.40 8.81 -0.68
C ALA A 68 -0.22 8.84 -2.08
N ALA A 69 -0.15 7.75 -2.86
CA ALA A 69 -0.79 7.68 -4.17
C ALA A 69 -2.31 7.82 -4.05
N ILE A 70 -2.93 7.09 -3.12
CA ILE A 70 -4.37 7.21 -2.84
C ILE A 70 -4.70 8.63 -2.37
N THR A 71 -3.89 9.21 -1.48
CA THR A 71 -4.11 10.57 -0.96
C THR A 71 -4.03 11.63 -2.07
N VAL A 72 -3.04 11.53 -2.96
CA VAL A 72 -2.91 12.40 -4.13
C VAL A 72 -4.13 12.26 -5.04
N THR A 73 -4.54 11.03 -5.35
CA THR A 73 -5.73 10.76 -6.16
C THR A 73 -6.99 11.37 -5.54
N GLN A 74 -7.21 11.22 -4.22
CA GLN A 74 -8.35 11.83 -3.53
C GLN A 74 -8.31 13.38 -3.59
N CYS A 75 -7.12 13.99 -3.58
CA CYS A 75 -6.98 15.43 -3.77
C CYS A 75 -7.32 15.86 -5.21
N VAL A 76 -6.87 15.11 -6.22
CA VAL A 76 -7.15 15.39 -7.63
C VAL A 76 -8.65 15.26 -7.93
N LEU A 77 -9.34 14.33 -7.27
CA LEU A 77 -10.80 14.16 -7.38
C LEU A 77 -11.60 15.24 -6.64
N GLY A 78 -10.94 16.11 -5.86
CA GLY A 78 -11.61 17.16 -5.07
C GLY A 78 -12.19 16.69 -3.73
N ASN A 79 -11.92 15.45 -3.32
CA ASN A 79 -12.45 14.90 -2.06
C ASN A 79 -11.71 15.41 -0.82
N ILE A 80 -10.45 15.86 -0.97
CA ILE A 80 -9.67 16.50 0.09
C ILE A 80 -9.01 17.79 -0.40
N SER A 81 -8.77 18.74 0.51
CA SER A 81 -8.05 19.98 0.18
C SER A 81 -6.54 19.75 0.01
N SER A 82 -5.86 20.62 -0.73
CA SER A 82 -4.39 20.56 -0.88
C SER A 82 -3.64 20.73 0.45
N LYS A 83 -4.20 21.48 1.41
CA LYS A 83 -3.63 21.58 2.77
C LYS A 83 -3.70 20.25 3.51
N THR A 84 -4.81 19.53 3.35
CA THR A 84 -5.00 18.18 3.91
C THR A 84 -4.04 17.19 3.27
N LEU A 85 -3.85 17.24 1.94
CA LEU A 85 -2.88 16.42 1.22
C LEU A 85 -1.48 16.54 1.82
N VAL A 86 -0.98 17.77 2.00
CA VAL A 86 0.36 18.00 2.56
C VAL A 86 0.49 17.41 3.96
N ALA A 87 -0.52 17.61 4.82
CA ALA A 87 -0.51 17.07 6.17
C ALA A 87 -0.51 15.53 6.18
N TYR A 88 -1.28 14.89 5.28
CA TYR A 88 -1.28 13.43 5.12
C TYR A 88 0.07 12.92 4.66
N VAL A 89 0.66 13.51 3.61
CA VAL A 89 1.95 13.04 3.06
C VAL A 89 3.05 13.19 4.11
N ILE A 90 3.12 14.32 4.82
CA ILE A 90 4.16 14.57 5.82
C ILE A 90 4.14 13.51 6.90
N GLY A 91 3.02 13.29 7.59
CA GLY A 91 3.07 12.29 8.64
C GLY A 91 3.04 10.87 8.11
N GLN A 92 2.62 10.66 6.85
CA GLN A 92 2.82 9.37 6.24
C GLN A 92 4.30 9.05 6.09
N PHE A 93 5.06 10.04 5.64
CA PHE A 93 6.48 9.88 5.45
C PHE A 93 7.22 9.76 6.78
N LEU A 94 6.92 10.66 7.73
CA LEU A 94 7.53 10.62 9.07
C LEU A 94 7.27 9.30 9.77
N GLY A 95 6.05 8.82 9.72
CA GLY A 95 5.74 7.58 10.38
C GLY A 95 6.44 6.38 9.73
N SER A 96 6.57 6.33 8.40
CA SER A 96 7.20 5.20 7.70
C SER A 96 8.70 5.18 7.96
N PHE A 97 9.28 6.37 8.02
CA PHE A 97 10.65 6.58 8.46
C PHE A 97 10.86 6.07 9.89
N LEU A 98 9.97 6.41 10.83
CA LEU A 98 10.06 5.92 12.22
C LEU A 98 9.85 4.41 12.34
N ALA A 99 9.00 3.81 11.50
CA ALA A 99 8.83 2.37 11.43
C ALA A 99 10.10 1.67 10.94
N ALA A 100 10.75 2.20 9.90
CA ALA A 100 12.06 1.72 9.45
C ALA A 100 13.11 1.82 10.56
N ALA A 101 13.17 2.96 11.27
CA ALA A 101 14.07 3.13 12.41
C ALA A 101 13.81 2.13 13.54
N THR A 102 12.54 1.83 13.82
CA THR A 102 12.14 0.86 14.84
C THR A 102 12.53 -0.55 14.46
N VAL A 103 12.31 -0.95 13.20
CA VAL A 103 12.71 -2.29 12.72
C VAL A 103 14.24 -2.42 12.66
N PHE A 104 14.94 -1.36 12.25
CA PHE A 104 16.40 -1.32 12.31
C PHE A 104 16.91 -1.52 13.73
N ALA A 105 16.35 -0.83 14.72
CA ALA A 105 16.71 -1.00 16.12
C ALA A 105 16.37 -2.40 16.65
N LEU A 106 15.20 -2.94 16.29
CA LEU A 106 14.75 -4.27 16.70
C LEU A 106 15.65 -5.40 16.18
N TYR A 107 16.15 -5.25 14.95
CA TYR A 107 16.98 -6.25 14.29
C TYR A 107 18.47 -5.85 14.20
N TYR A 108 18.92 -4.85 14.97
CA TYR A 108 20.27 -4.30 14.81
C TYR A 108 21.36 -5.35 14.97
N ASP A 109 21.30 -6.16 16.03
CA ASP A 109 22.30 -7.20 16.29
C ASP A 109 22.30 -8.28 15.19
N ALA A 110 21.10 -8.68 14.73
CA ALA A 110 20.96 -9.66 13.66
C ALA A 110 21.43 -9.11 12.30
N LEU A 111 21.19 -7.82 12.03
CA LEU A 111 21.69 -7.11 10.85
C LEU A 111 23.21 -7.04 10.88
N TYR A 112 23.79 -6.68 12.02
CA TYR A 112 25.23 -6.55 12.19
C TYR A 112 25.94 -7.89 12.01
N ASP A 113 25.43 -8.96 12.63
CA ASP A 113 25.94 -10.32 12.48
C ASP A 113 25.81 -10.83 11.03
N TYR A 114 24.64 -10.65 10.40
CA TYR A 114 24.40 -11.09 9.02
C TYR A 114 25.33 -10.41 8.01
N THR A 115 25.65 -9.13 8.24
CA THR A 115 26.41 -8.29 7.29
C THR A 115 27.88 -8.14 7.65
N ASN A 116 28.35 -8.71 8.77
CA ASN A 116 29.65 -8.43 9.37
C ASN A 116 29.93 -6.92 9.52
N GLY A 117 28.89 -6.15 9.89
CA GLY A 117 28.95 -4.71 10.09
C GLY A 117 28.98 -3.85 8.81
N SER A 118 28.83 -4.44 7.62
CA SER A 118 28.83 -3.71 6.34
C SER A 118 27.46 -3.71 5.66
N PHE A 119 26.75 -2.60 5.79
CA PHE A 119 25.41 -2.43 5.21
C PHE A 119 25.48 -2.13 3.71
N THR A 120 25.01 -3.06 2.89
CA THR A 120 25.07 -2.99 1.42
C THR A 120 23.69 -3.05 0.78
N VAL A 121 23.56 -2.40 -0.38
CA VAL A 121 22.31 -2.32 -1.15
C VAL A 121 22.14 -3.50 -2.11
N THR A 122 23.25 -3.94 -2.72
CA THR A 122 23.31 -5.04 -3.68
C THR A 122 24.37 -6.05 -3.27
N GLY A 123 24.20 -7.30 -3.67
CA GLY A 123 25.13 -8.38 -3.38
C GLY A 123 24.54 -9.47 -2.47
N PRO A 124 25.34 -10.49 -2.12
CA PRO A 124 24.85 -11.68 -1.42
C PRO A 124 24.41 -11.42 0.03
N THR A 125 24.92 -10.35 0.65
CA THR A 125 24.59 -9.93 2.01
C THR A 125 23.82 -8.62 2.04
N ALA A 126 23.19 -8.25 0.93
CA ALA A 126 22.41 -7.03 0.83
C ALA A 126 21.19 -7.06 1.76
N THR A 127 20.99 -5.96 2.47
CA THR A 127 19.93 -5.84 3.50
C THR A 127 19.04 -4.63 3.30
N ALA A 128 19.34 -3.74 2.33
CA ALA A 128 18.51 -2.57 2.05
C ALA A 128 17.07 -2.95 1.66
N MET A 129 16.90 -4.11 1.03
CA MET A 129 15.60 -4.66 0.61
C MET A 129 14.63 -4.95 1.76
N ILE A 130 15.13 -5.00 3.00
CA ILE A 130 14.30 -5.11 4.20
C ILE A 130 13.40 -3.87 4.35
N PHE A 131 13.93 -2.70 3.99
CA PHE A 131 13.30 -1.40 4.27
C PHE A 131 12.53 -0.86 3.06
N SER A 132 13.16 -0.86 1.89
CA SER A 132 12.62 -0.35 0.63
C SER A 132 12.68 -1.43 -0.45
N THR A 133 11.87 -1.31 -1.51
CA THR A 133 11.88 -2.29 -2.59
C THR A 133 13.02 -2.04 -3.57
N TYR A 134 13.47 -3.12 -4.21
CA TYR A 134 14.41 -3.12 -5.32
C TYR A 134 13.89 -4.10 -6.36
N PRO A 135 14.01 -3.81 -7.67
CA PRO A 135 13.53 -4.69 -8.71
C PRO A 135 14.38 -5.96 -8.77
N ALA A 136 13.77 -7.06 -9.22
CA ALA A 136 14.52 -8.28 -9.50
C ALA A 136 15.52 -8.04 -10.64
N SER A 137 16.68 -8.70 -10.58
CA SER A 137 17.82 -8.46 -11.50
C SER A 137 17.51 -8.73 -12.98
N ASN A 138 16.47 -9.49 -13.28
CA ASN A 138 16.01 -9.81 -14.63
C ASN A 138 14.94 -8.85 -15.16
N VAL A 139 14.53 -7.85 -14.40
CA VAL A 139 13.43 -6.94 -14.76
C VAL A 139 13.98 -5.65 -15.32
N SER A 140 13.51 -5.26 -16.51
CA SER A 140 13.86 -3.96 -17.11
C SER A 140 13.15 -2.81 -16.39
N LEU A 141 13.71 -1.60 -16.46
CA LEU A 141 13.11 -0.41 -15.87
C LEU A 141 11.65 -0.17 -16.35
N GLN A 142 11.38 -0.44 -17.63
CA GLN A 142 10.04 -0.33 -18.22
C GLN A 142 9.09 -1.40 -17.67
N GLY A 143 9.55 -2.65 -17.56
CA GLY A 143 8.76 -3.74 -16.98
C GLY A 143 8.46 -3.52 -15.50
N ALA A 144 9.41 -2.94 -14.77
CA ALA A 144 9.26 -2.60 -13.37
C ALA A 144 8.24 -1.46 -13.17
N PHE A 145 8.30 -0.41 -14.00
CA PHE A 145 7.27 0.63 -14.02
C PHE A 145 5.88 0.07 -14.32
N PHE A 146 5.76 -0.79 -15.35
CA PHE A 146 4.48 -1.42 -15.71
C PHE A 146 3.94 -2.30 -14.58
N THR A 147 4.81 -3.01 -13.86
CA THR A 147 4.43 -3.83 -12.70
C THR A 147 3.83 -2.96 -11.60
N GLU A 148 4.54 -1.91 -11.16
CA GLU A 148 4.07 -1.01 -10.09
C GLU A 148 2.79 -0.26 -10.47
N PHE A 149 2.71 0.20 -11.73
CA PHE A 149 1.51 0.82 -12.27
C PHE A 149 0.32 -0.14 -12.20
N THR A 150 0.44 -1.35 -12.73
CA THR A 150 -0.64 -2.33 -12.81
C THR A 150 -1.06 -2.82 -11.43
N ALA A 151 -0.11 -3.11 -10.55
CA ALA A 151 -0.40 -3.51 -9.17
C ALA A 151 -1.17 -2.41 -8.41
N THR A 152 -0.84 -1.14 -8.65
CA THR A 152 -1.55 -0.01 -8.02
C THR A 152 -2.93 0.23 -8.64
N VAL A 153 -3.11 -0.02 -9.94
CA VAL A 153 -4.44 -0.05 -10.59
C VAL A 153 -5.32 -1.09 -9.90
N MET A 154 -4.82 -2.31 -9.71
CA MET A 154 -5.56 -3.38 -9.02
C MET A 154 -5.88 -3.02 -7.57
N LEU A 155 -4.94 -2.36 -6.87
CA LEU A 155 -5.15 -1.88 -5.50
C LEU A 155 -6.33 -0.89 -5.43
N ILE A 156 -6.31 0.17 -6.25
CA ILE A 156 -7.35 1.19 -6.16
C ILE A 156 -8.70 0.66 -6.65
N LEU A 157 -8.73 -0.18 -7.69
CA LEU A 157 -9.96 -0.83 -8.16
C LEU A 157 -10.57 -1.70 -7.05
N GLY A 158 -9.75 -2.54 -6.42
CA GLY A 158 -10.21 -3.39 -5.33
C GLY A 158 -10.73 -2.58 -4.14
N ILE A 159 -10.03 -1.51 -3.75
CA ILE A 159 -10.50 -0.60 -2.69
C ILE A 159 -11.86 0.00 -3.04
N LEU A 160 -12.04 0.51 -4.26
CA LEU A 160 -13.30 1.12 -4.69
C LEU A 160 -14.44 0.11 -4.68
N VAL A 161 -14.24 -1.09 -5.23
CA VAL A 161 -15.26 -2.16 -5.23
C VAL A 161 -15.62 -2.60 -3.81
N ILE A 162 -14.65 -2.74 -2.91
CA ILE A 162 -14.90 -3.09 -1.50
C ILE A 162 -15.78 -2.05 -0.80
N HIS A 163 -15.64 -0.77 -1.16
CA HIS A 163 -16.34 0.35 -0.51
C HIS A 163 -17.59 0.83 -1.28
N ASP A 164 -17.91 0.24 -2.42
CA ASP A 164 -19.04 0.65 -3.26
C ASP A 164 -20.36 0.11 -2.73
N GLU A 165 -21.02 0.88 -1.86
CA GLU A 165 -22.35 0.54 -1.32
C GLU A 165 -23.45 0.54 -2.40
N LYS A 166 -23.22 1.08 -3.61
CA LYS A 166 -24.20 1.03 -4.72
C LYS A 166 -24.14 -0.28 -5.49
N ASN A 167 -23.10 -1.07 -5.28
CA ASN A 167 -22.92 -2.40 -5.83
C ASN A 167 -23.01 -3.45 -4.71
N ASN A 168 -22.38 -4.61 -4.89
CA ASN A 168 -22.18 -5.60 -3.84
C ASN A 168 -20.99 -5.25 -2.93
N GLY A 169 -21.03 -4.05 -2.33
CA GLY A 169 -20.02 -3.57 -1.40
C GLY A 169 -19.87 -4.47 -0.17
N ALA A 170 -18.73 -4.38 0.50
CA ALA A 170 -18.47 -5.20 1.67
C ALA A 170 -19.42 -4.89 2.84
N VAL A 171 -19.71 -5.92 3.63
CA VAL A 171 -20.44 -5.77 4.90
C VAL A 171 -19.74 -4.72 5.77
N LYS A 172 -20.53 -3.84 6.40
CA LYS A 172 -20.01 -2.76 7.25
C LYS A 172 -19.10 -3.31 8.35
N GLY A 173 -17.88 -2.80 8.39
CA GLY A 173 -16.83 -3.24 9.30
C GLY A 173 -15.85 -4.25 8.68
N ALA A 174 -16.20 -4.95 7.60
CA ALA A 174 -15.31 -5.90 6.94
C ALA A 174 -14.33 -5.25 5.93
N GLN A 175 -14.56 -3.99 5.55
CA GLN A 175 -13.74 -3.26 4.57
C GLN A 175 -12.23 -3.29 4.89
N PRO A 176 -11.78 -3.07 6.15
CA PRO A 176 -10.35 -3.09 6.47
C PRO A 176 -9.72 -4.47 6.23
N MET A 177 -10.42 -5.55 6.61
CA MET A 177 -9.94 -6.93 6.45
C MET A 177 -9.85 -7.31 4.97
N LEU A 178 -10.88 -6.99 4.18
CA LEU A 178 -10.86 -7.25 2.74
C LEU A 178 -9.79 -6.43 2.02
N THR A 179 -9.52 -5.21 2.48
CA THR A 179 -8.42 -4.39 1.94
C THR A 179 -7.05 -5.01 2.26
N GLY A 180 -6.86 -5.60 3.45
CA GLY A 180 -5.66 -6.37 3.76
C GLY A 180 -5.51 -7.64 2.92
N ILE A 181 -6.61 -8.36 2.68
CA ILE A 181 -6.63 -9.53 1.79
C ILE A 181 -6.29 -9.14 0.35
N LEU A 182 -6.76 -7.97 -0.11
CA LEU A 182 -6.40 -7.41 -1.41
C LEU A 182 -4.89 -7.17 -1.51
N VAL A 183 -4.28 -6.54 -0.50
CA VAL A 183 -2.82 -6.32 -0.47
C VAL A 183 -2.04 -7.64 -0.43
N LEU A 184 -2.49 -8.62 0.37
CA LEU A 184 -1.95 -9.97 0.39
C LEU A 184 -2.01 -10.60 -1.02
N GLY A 185 -3.15 -10.51 -1.70
CA GLY A 185 -3.33 -11.03 -3.06
C GLY A 185 -2.40 -10.38 -4.08
N ILE A 186 -2.19 -9.07 -3.98
CA ILE A 186 -1.22 -8.33 -4.82
C ILE A 186 0.20 -8.83 -4.55
N GLY A 187 0.59 -8.99 -3.29
CA GLY A 187 1.92 -9.51 -2.94
C GLY A 187 2.16 -10.94 -3.47
N LEU A 188 1.14 -11.80 -3.39
CA LEU A 188 1.19 -13.17 -3.89
C LEU A 188 1.21 -13.26 -5.42
N GLY A 189 0.44 -12.41 -6.12
CA GLY A 189 0.26 -12.50 -7.56
C GLY A 189 1.17 -11.61 -8.40
N MET A 190 1.66 -10.49 -7.85
CA MET A 190 2.31 -9.42 -8.62
C MET A 190 3.63 -8.94 -8.00
N GLY A 191 4.08 -9.55 -6.90
CA GLY A 191 5.20 -9.02 -6.14
C GLY A 191 6.60 -9.49 -6.56
N LEU A 192 6.73 -10.54 -7.39
CA LEU A 192 8.04 -11.10 -7.77
C LEU A 192 8.99 -10.06 -8.41
N ASN A 193 8.45 -9.22 -9.30
CA ASN A 193 9.29 -8.34 -10.12
C ASN A 193 9.84 -7.13 -9.35
N THR A 194 9.05 -6.55 -8.44
CA THR A 194 9.35 -5.24 -7.83
C THR A 194 9.10 -5.18 -6.32
N GLY A 195 8.64 -6.26 -5.69
CA GLY A 195 8.29 -6.29 -4.28
C GLY A 195 7.02 -5.51 -3.93
N TYR A 196 6.15 -5.25 -4.92
CA TYR A 196 4.83 -4.59 -4.77
C TYR A 196 4.89 -3.33 -3.90
N ALA A 197 5.69 -2.34 -4.29
CA ALA A 197 5.83 -1.13 -3.50
C ALA A 197 4.47 -0.42 -3.34
N ILE A 198 3.73 -0.24 -4.44
CA ILE A 198 2.34 0.23 -4.62
C ILE A 198 1.92 1.49 -3.83
N ASN A 199 2.87 2.12 -3.15
CA ASN A 199 2.67 3.15 -2.16
C ASN A 199 3.97 3.95 -1.98
N PRO A 200 4.01 5.23 -2.39
CA PRO A 200 5.19 6.08 -2.22
C PRO A 200 5.63 6.20 -0.75
N SER A 201 4.67 6.22 0.19
CA SER A 201 4.94 6.30 1.64
C SER A 201 5.56 5.02 2.20
N ARG A 202 5.39 3.87 1.52
CA ARG A 202 5.93 2.55 1.91
C ARG A 202 7.40 2.40 1.54
N ASP A 203 7.85 3.14 0.52
CA ASP A 203 9.17 2.94 -0.09
C ASP A 203 10.14 4.10 0.17
N LEU A 204 9.76 5.32 -0.19
CA LEU A 204 10.67 6.46 -0.17
C LEU A 204 11.16 6.83 1.24
N PRO A 205 10.30 6.89 2.29
CA PRO A 205 10.78 7.25 3.62
C PRO A 205 11.71 6.20 4.26
N PRO A 206 11.43 4.88 4.19
CA PRO A 206 12.40 3.86 4.60
C PRO A 206 13.70 3.90 3.81
N ARG A 207 13.64 4.25 2.52
CA ARG A 207 14.84 4.46 1.68
C ARG A 207 15.68 5.65 2.14
N ILE A 208 15.04 6.76 2.51
CA ILE A 208 15.72 7.90 3.13
C ILE A 208 16.34 7.49 4.47
N PHE A 209 15.64 6.69 5.27
CA PHE A 209 16.17 6.15 6.51
C PHE A 209 17.44 5.33 6.28
N THR A 210 17.43 4.37 5.36
CA THR A 210 18.62 3.52 5.09
C THR A 210 19.81 4.32 4.55
N ALA A 211 19.57 5.36 3.74
CA ALA A 211 20.62 6.27 3.30
C ALA A 211 21.36 6.91 4.48
N ILE A 212 20.62 7.32 5.51
CA ILE A 212 21.15 7.95 6.73
C ILE A 212 21.75 6.89 7.68
N ALA A 213 21.18 5.70 7.75
CA ALA A 213 21.52 4.66 8.71
C ALA A 213 22.76 3.80 8.35
N GLY A 214 23.40 4.06 7.21
CA GLY A 214 24.69 3.46 6.86
C GLY A 214 24.76 2.72 5.53
N TRP A 215 23.65 2.57 4.79
CA TRP A 215 23.67 2.01 3.42
C TRP A 215 24.17 3.02 2.37
N GLY A 216 24.24 4.30 2.73
CA GLY A 216 24.73 5.37 1.86
C GLY A 216 23.77 5.72 0.72
N MET A 217 24.26 6.53 -0.22
CA MET A 217 23.44 7.03 -1.35
C MET A 217 23.17 5.98 -2.42
N ASP A 218 23.78 4.79 -2.31
CA ASP A 218 23.54 3.67 -3.23
C ASP A 218 22.08 3.24 -3.25
N VAL A 219 21.33 3.49 -2.17
CA VAL A 219 19.88 3.23 -2.11
C VAL A 219 19.09 4.04 -3.14
N PHE A 220 19.65 5.12 -3.70
CA PHE A 220 19.05 5.94 -4.74
C PHE A 220 19.68 5.74 -6.13
N SER A 221 20.88 5.17 -6.23
CA SER A 221 21.55 4.92 -7.52
C SER A 221 21.34 3.48 -8.03
N ALA A 222 21.07 2.54 -7.13
CA ALA A 222 20.83 1.13 -7.44
C ALA A 222 19.75 0.94 -8.52
N ASP A 223 19.96 -0.08 -9.34
CA ASP A 223 19.03 -0.52 -10.39
C ASP A 223 18.53 0.61 -11.30
N HIS A 224 19.48 1.43 -11.78
CA HIS A 224 19.23 2.54 -12.71
C HIS A 224 18.38 3.64 -12.08
N SER A 225 18.68 3.95 -10.82
CA SER A 225 17.92 4.90 -10.00
C SER A 225 16.46 4.50 -9.81
N TRP A 226 16.21 3.26 -9.39
CA TRP A 226 14.87 2.68 -9.20
C TRP A 226 13.90 3.55 -8.37
N TRP A 227 14.41 4.31 -7.39
CA TRP A 227 13.65 5.01 -6.35
C TRP A 227 12.45 5.85 -6.85
N TRP A 228 12.52 6.41 -8.06
CA TRP A 228 11.45 7.27 -8.57
C TRP A 228 10.23 6.47 -9.03
N ILE A 229 10.40 5.19 -9.42
CA ILE A 229 9.30 4.36 -9.92
C ILE A 229 8.26 4.07 -8.82
N PRO A 230 8.63 3.59 -7.62
CA PRO A 230 7.70 3.43 -6.50
C PRO A 230 6.99 4.73 -6.06
N VAL A 231 7.48 5.89 -6.50
CA VAL A 231 6.85 7.19 -6.22
C VAL A 231 5.86 7.56 -7.32
N THR A 232 6.27 7.48 -8.58
CA THR A 232 5.45 7.99 -9.69
C THR A 232 4.47 6.96 -10.25
N ALA A 233 4.89 5.70 -10.41
CA ALA A 233 4.05 4.66 -11.03
C ALA A 233 2.79 4.38 -10.20
N PRO A 234 2.84 4.32 -8.85
CA PRO A 234 1.62 4.18 -8.05
C PRO A 234 0.66 5.36 -8.16
N VAL A 235 1.15 6.61 -8.25
CA VAL A 235 0.28 7.79 -8.41
C VAL A 235 -0.46 7.71 -9.74
N LEU A 236 0.24 7.41 -10.83
CA LEU A 236 -0.35 7.27 -12.16
C LEU A 236 -1.31 6.07 -12.23
N GLY A 237 -0.94 4.94 -11.63
CA GLY A 237 -1.78 3.75 -11.55
C GLY A 237 -3.05 3.99 -10.73
N SER A 238 -2.96 4.73 -9.63
CA SER A 238 -4.11 5.08 -8.80
C SER A 238 -5.09 6.00 -9.55
N LEU A 239 -4.60 7.02 -10.26
CA LEU A 239 -5.44 7.89 -11.09
C LEU A 239 -6.12 7.12 -12.23
N PHE A 240 -5.36 6.28 -12.93
CA PHE A 240 -5.89 5.46 -14.02
C PHE A 240 -6.91 4.42 -13.54
N GLY A 241 -6.67 3.78 -12.39
CA GLY A 241 -7.60 2.82 -11.82
C GLY A 241 -8.92 3.48 -11.39
N VAL A 242 -8.90 4.71 -10.86
CA VAL A 242 -10.16 5.46 -10.63
C VAL A 242 -10.89 5.71 -11.94
N LEU A 243 -10.18 6.13 -13.00
CA LEU A 243 -10.80 6.36 -14.31
C LEU A 243 -11.47 5.08 -14.83
N LEU A 244 -10.80 3.93 -14.74
CA LEU A 244 -11.37 2.63 -15.11
C LEU A 244 -12.59 2.27 -14.26
N TYR A 245 -12.53 2.44 -12.94
CA TYR A 245 -13.67 2.18 -12.07
C TYR A 245 -14.89 3.03 -12.48
N LYS A 246 -14.67 4.33 -12.74
CA LYS A 246 -15.74 5.22 -13.18
C LYS A 246 -16.36 4.71 -14.48
N LEU A 247 -15.54 4.52 -15.52
CA LEU A 247 -15.95 4.11 -16.86
C LEU A 247 -16.65 2.74 -16.91
N CYS A 248 -16.11 1.76 -16.18
CA CYS A 248 -16.55 0.37 -16.32
C CYS A 248 -17.57 -0.05 -15.26
N ILE A 249 -17.58 0.56 -14.08
CA ILE A 249 -18.43 0.12 -12.96
C ILE A 249 -19.43 1.22 -12.58
N GLU A 250 -18.95 2.41 -12.21
CA GLU A 250 -19.82 3.46 -11.68
C GLU A 250 -20.90 3.90 -12.70
N PHE A 251 -20.54 4.03 -13.98
CA PHE A 251 -21.51 4.39 -15.04
C PHE A 251 -22.62 3.35 -15.23
N HIS A 252 -22.39 2.07 -14.90
CA HIS A 252 -23.36 1.00 -15.07
C HIS A 252 -24.21 0.75 -13.80
N ASN A 253 -23.79 1.28 -12.64
CA ASN A 253 -24.47 1.13 -11.36
C ASN A 253 -25.52 2.23 -11.09
N GLN A 254 -26.17 2.76 -12.13
CA GLN A 254 -27.21 3.77 -11.95
C GLN A 254 -28.52 3.14 -11.42
N PRO A 255 -29.20 3.77 -10.44
CA PRO A 255 -30.48 3.27 -9.94
C PRO A 255 -31.55 3.48 -11.02
N GLY A 256 -31.83 2.44 -11.81
CA GLY A 256 -32.80 2.52 -12.90
C GLY A 256 -33.22 1.20 -13.56
N HIS A 257 -32.65 0.06 -13.17
CA HIS A 257 -33.11 -1.26 -13.62
C HIS A 257 -33.36 -2.18 -12.41
N GLU A 258 -34.24 -1.73 -11.50
CA GLU A 258 -35.11 -2.72 -10.86
C GLU A 258 -36.00 -3.25 -11.98
N ALA A 259 -35.77 -4.49 -12.40
CA ALA A 259 -36.69 -5.18 -13.29
C ALA A 259 -38.07 -5.11 -12.63
N GLU A 260 -39.02 -4.41 -13.26
CA GLU A 260 -40.41 -4.45 -12.83
C GLU A 260 -40.82 -5.94 -12.75
N PRO A 261 -41.38 -6.40 -11.63
CA PRO A 261 -41.93 -7.74 -11.60
C PRO A 261 -42.99 -7.81 -12.69
N GLU A 262 -42.83 -8.74 -13.63
CA GLU A 262 -43.82 -9.04 -14.66
C GLU A 262 -45.18 -9.12 -13.96
N LYS A 263 -46.05 -8.13 -14.26
CA LYS A 263 -47.45 -8.22 -13.87
C LYS A 263 -48.02 -9.41 -14.62
N GLU A 264 -48.16 -10.51 -13.90
CA GLU A 264 -48.93 -11.67 -14.29
C GLU A 264 -50.31 -11.18 -14.74
N GLN A 265 -50.51 -11.11 -16.06
CA GLN A 265 -51.82 -10.92 -16.67
C GLN A 265 -52.61 -12.21 -16.47
N ALA A 266 -53.10 -12.45 -15.26
CA ALA A 266 -54.20 -13.37 -15.03
C ALA A 266 -55.49 -12.60 -15.35
N GLY A 267 -55.87 -12.65 -16.62
CA GLY A 267 -57.12 -12.13 -17.13
C GLY A 267 -58.31 -12.69 -16.37
N THR A 268 -59.16 -11.78 -15.92
CA THR A 268 -60.54 -11.99 -15.56
C THR A 268 -61.30 -12.53 -16.78
N GLU A 269 -61.76 -13.78 -16.74
CA GLU A 269 -62.98 -14.18 -17.44
C GLU A 269 -63.90 -14.91 -16.46
N THR A 270 -64.86 -14.14 -15.97
CA THR A 270 -66.14 -14.62 -15.47
C THR A 270 -67.04 -14.96 -16.65
N SER A 271 -67.51 -16.20 -16.77
CA SER A 271 -68.94 -16.57 -16.75
C SER A 271 -69.15 -18.07 -16.95
#